data_AF-A0A969C8X2-F1
#
_entry.id   AF-A0A969C8X2-F1
#
_cell.length_a   1.000
_cell.length_b   1.000
_cell.length_c   1.000
_cell.angle_alpha   90.00
_cell.angle_beta   90.00
_cell.angle_gamma   90.00
#
_symmetry.space_group_name_H-M   'P 1'
#
loop_
_entity.id
_entity.type
_entity.pdbx_description
1 polymer ?
#
loop_
_entity_poly.entity_id
_entity_poly.type
_entity_poly.pdbx_seq_one_letter_code
_entity_poly.pdbx_strand_id
1 'polypeptide(L)'
;MWQRFQQNRTQIFSMATSVVGIAAIAIACQQSGLLQYLETFAYDQAFRLECARSRLNGFLQVAPNIAPKTGPKTGPKTGPKTGPKTVPPAATPADLPVTLITATEADLQTLGQWPLSDARLAQLLQRVLQAKPKVIGLALHRDLPVAPGQDQLQRVLSENANIIGVRKVVHAPGEAEILPPLALANRAAASDLLTDGDGKVRRHLISLRDPEGDLVLSLGASLALNYLQSFGIEQEPLDGDGFRIRLGRAIFRPILPNQGGYANTDVGGYQILSHFYSSPQVFDRITLTDLLNGRFEPEQLRDRIVLIGTTAPSLQNPFFTPQTRSLAQAWTGLELQADLAAQIVAAATTGRPLMQGATAPVNWLWILAWATVGVGLGNAPERLRLSLSLPVAWLLLLGCGYGLFLQGWWIAVVAPALALTGSALLSCRLVLGKGLRAIANPNCSNTNRPSINKLAPKSVPKSAPKSAPKSANEPSP
;
A
#
# COMPACT_ATOMS: atom_id res chain seq x y z
N MET A 1 18.61 51.43 -5.11
CA MET A 1 17.68 50.46 -5.73
C MET A 1 18.39 49.42 -6.60
N TRP A 2 19.21 49.83 -7.58
CA TRP A 2 19.96 48.90 -8.45
C TRP A 2 20.85 47.89 -7.72
N GLN A 3 21.61 48.31 -6.69
CA GLN A 3 22.41 47.38 -5.86
C GLN A 3 21.54 46.37 -5.11
N ARG A 4 20.39 46.78 -4.56
CA ARG A 4 19.42 45.85 -3.93
C ARG A 4 18.82 44.88 -4.95
N PHE A 5 18.56 45.34 -6.18
CA PHE A 5 18.11 44.48 -7.27
C PHE A 5 19.17 43.45 -7.69
N GLN A 6 20.44 43.85 -7.82
CA GLN A 6 21.55 42.95 -8.12
C GLN A 6 21.82 41.93 -7.00
N GLN A 7 21.72 42.37 -5.74
CA GLN A 7 21.85 41.51 -4.57
C GLN A 7 20.69 40.50 -4.46
N ASN A 8 19.46 40.93 -4.74
CA ASN A 8 18.30 40.05 -4.80
C ASN A 8 18.40 39.08 -6.00
N ARG A 9 18.86 39.53 -7.17
CA ARG A 9 19.04 38.68 -8.36
C ARG A 9 20.05 37.55 -8.12
N THR A 10 21.18 37.85 -7.51
CA THR A 10 22.20 36.84 -7.16
C THR A 10 21.72 35.89 -6.06
N GLN A 11 20.91 36.36 -5.11
CA GLN A 11 20.26 35.50 -4.12
C GLN A 11 19.24 34.55 -4.76
N ILE A 12 18.33 35.08 -5.59
CA ILE A 12 17.31 34.29 -6.29
C ILE A 12 17.98 33.23 -7.17
N PHE A 13 19.04 33.58 -7.90
CA PHE A 13 19.76 32.63 -8.75
C PHE A 13 20.43 31.51 -7.95
N SER A 14 21.07 31.85 -6.83
CA SER A 14 21.70 30.86 -5.92
C SER A 14 20.69 29.93 -5.23
N MET A 15 19.48 30.43 -4.95
CA MET A 15 18.40 29.62 -4.38
C MET A 15 17.82 28.68 -5.43
N ALA A 16 17.55 29.19 -6.63
CA ALA A 16 17.03 28.39 -7.74
C ALA A 16 17.99 27.24 -8.13
N THR A 17 19.30 27.49 -8.18
CA THR A 17 20.29 26.43 -8.45
C THR A 17 20.36 25.39 -7.34
N SER A 18 20.15 25.78 -6.08
CA SER A 18 20.12 24.86 -4.94
C SER A 18 18.88 23.95 -4.95
N VAL A 19 17.70 24.51 -5.24
CA VAL A 19 16.44 23.73 -5.37
C VAL A 19 16.56 22.72 -6.52
N VAL A 20 16.91 23.20 -7.72
CA VAL A 20 16.92 22.35 -8.92
C VAL A 20 18.01 21.28 -8.82
N GLY A 21 19.20 21.63 -8.33
CA GLY A 21 20.30 20.69 -8.19
C GLY A 21 19.99 19.54 -7.22
N ILE A 22 19.46 19.85 -6.04
CA ILE A 22 19.15 18.83 -5.02
C ILE A 22 17.94 18.00 -5.43
N ALA A 23 16.91 18.63 -5.99
CA ALA A 23 15.76 17.90 -6.53
C ALA A 23 16.18 16.95 -7.66
N ALA A 24 17.08 17.38 -8.57
CA ALA A 24 17.60 16.53 -9.63
C ALA A 24 18.36 15.30 -9.08
N ILE A 25 19.18 15.48 -8.04
CA ILE A 25 19.87 14.37 -7.36
C ILE A 25 18.84 13.42 -6.74
N ALA A 26 17.84 13.93 -6.02
CA ALA A 26 16.81 13.10 -5.39
C ALA A 26 15.98 12.32 -6.44
N ILE A 27 15.64 12.96 -7.56
CA ILE A 27 14.95 12.31 -8.69
C ILE A 27 15.83 11.21 -9.29
N ALA A 28 17.12 11.48 -9.51
CA ALA A 28 18.04 10.49 -10.04
C ALA A 28 18.19 9.27 -9.11
N CYS A 29 18.31 9.50 -7.79
CA CYS A 29 18.32 8.43 -6.79
C CYS A 29 17.01 7.63 -6.75
N GLN A 30 15.87 8.28 -6.95
CA GLN A 30 14.59 7.57 -7.04
C GLN A 30 14.54 6.70 -8.30
N GLN A 31 14.89 7.25 -9.46
CA GLN A 31 14.83 6.54 -10.74
C GLN A 31 15.85 5.39 -10.86
N SER A 32 16.99 5.46 -10.16
CA SER A 32 17.96 4.37 -10.14
C SER A 32 17.53 3.19 -9.27
N GLY A 33 16.44 3.32 -8.51
CA GLY A 33 15.99 2.33 -7.55
C GLY A 33 16.77 2.29 -6.23
N LEU A 34 17.75 3.18 -6.05
CA LEU A 34 18.53 3.31 -4.82
C LEU A 34 17.64 3.52 -3.59
N LEU A 35 16.51 4.22 -3.77
CA LEU A 35 15.56 4.52 -2.69
C LEU A 35 14.39 3.54 -2.60
N GLN A 36 14.24 2.61 -3.55
CA GLN A 36 13.05 1.77 -3.67
C GLN A 36 12.78 0.95 -2.40
N TYR A 37 13.81 0.36 -1.80
CA TYR A 37 13.67 -0.41 -0.56
C TYR A 37 13.12 0.44 0.61
N LEU A 38 13.56 1.68 0.73
CA LEU A 38 13.08 2.58 1.78
C LEU A 38 11.64 3.06 1.49
N GLU A 39 11.31 3.28 0.22
CA GLU A 39 9.94 3.66 -0.19
C GLU A 39 8.94 2.51 0.03
N THR A 40 9.30 1.27 -0.32
CA THR A 40 8.46 0.10 -0.06
C THR A 40 8.37 -0.19 1.44
N PHE A 41 9.42 0.06 2.21
CA PHE A 41 9.34 0.00 3.67
C PHE A 41 8.37 1.05 4.25
N ALA A 42 8.43 2.30 3.76
CA ALA A 42 7.49 3.35 4.19
C ALA A 42 6.04 3.00 3.83
N TYR A 43 5.82 2.43 2.64
CA TYR A 43 4.54 1.89 2.21
C TYR A 43 4.03 0.79 3.14
N ASP A 44 4.91 -0.11 3.58
CA ASP A 44 4.55 -1.15 4.54
C ASP A 44 4.12 -0.59 5.89
N GLN A 45 4.77 0.47 6.37
CA GLN A 45 4.37 1.14 7.61
C GLN A 45 3.00 1.81 7.47
N ALA A 46 2.67 2.39 6.31
CA ALA A 46 1.38 3.00 6.07
C ALA A 46 0.22 1.98 6.19
N PHE A 47 0.38 0.78 5.61
CA PHE A 47 -0.58 -0.32 5.79
C PHE A 47 -0.76 -0.72 7.26
N ARG A 48 0.35 -0.80 8.01
CA ARG A 48 0.31 -1.17 9.43
C ARG A 48 -0.43 -0.13 10.27
N LEU A 49 -0.24 1.14 9.96
CA LEU A 49 -0.94 2.25 10.62
C LEU A 49 -2.44 2.24 10.29
N GLU A 50 -2.81 1.99 9.04
CA GLU A 50 -4.22 1.84 8.65
C GLU A 50 -4.91 0.69 9.41
N CYS A 51 -4.27 -0.47 9.50
CA CYS A 51 -4.81 -1.61 10.25
C CYS A 51 -4.96 -1.28 11.75
N ALA A 52 -3.97 -0.62 12.36
CA ALA A 52 -4.05 -0.18 13.75
C ALA A 52 -5.18 0.83 13.98
N ARG A 53 -5.34 1.79 13.07
CA ARG A 53 -6.43 2.78 13.09
C ARG A 53 -7.80 2.10 12.98
N SER A 54 -7.96 1.14 12.08
CA SER A 54 -9.20 0.39 11.90
C SER A 54 -9.58 -0.35 13.19
N ARG A 55 -8.62 -1.02 13.85
CA ARG A 55 -8.83 -1.67 15.15
C ARG A 55 -9.25 -0.69 16.23
N LEU A 56 -8.57 0.45 16.35
CA LEU A 56 -8.90 1.50 17.34
C LEU A 56 -10.32 2.05 17.13
N ASN A 57 -10.71 2.31 15.88
CA ASN A 57 -12.07 2.75 15.56
C ASN A 57 -13.12 1.69 15.92
N GLY A 58 -12.84 0.41 15.65
CA GLY A 58 -13.70 -0.70 16.07
C GLY A 58 -13.85 -0.76 17.60
N PHE A 59 -12.76 -0.61 18.35
CA PHE A 59 -12.82 -0.53 19.82
C PHE A 59 -13.64 0.64 20.33
N LEU A 60 -13.51 1.82 19.70
CA LEU A 60 -14.28 3.02 20.09
C LEU A 60 -15.77 2.89 19.77
N GLN A 61 -16.15 2.13 18.74
CA GLN A 61 -17.55 1.83 18.43
C GLN A 61 -18.17 0.77 19.35
N VAL A 62 -17.34 -0.12 19.92
CA VAL A 62 -17.77 -1.19 20.84
C VAL A 62 -17.69 -0.77 22.31
N ALA A 63 -17.14 0.42 22.61
CA ALA A 63 -17.22 1.01 23.95
C ALA A 63 -18.70 1.16 24.35
N PRO A 64 -19.12 0.62 25.52
CA PRO A 64 -20.52 0.61 25.87
C PRO A 64 -21.02 2.05 26.01
N ASN A 65 -22.05 2.38 25.24
CA ASN A 65 -22.93 3.51 25.49
C ASN A 65 -23.52 3.34 26.90
N ILE A 66 -22.81 3.83 27.91
CA ILE A 66 -23.38 4.06 29.24
C ILE A 66 -24.16 5.37 29.13
N ALA A 67 -25.38 5.26 28.59
CA ALA A 67 -26.40 6.28 28.70
C ALA A 67 -27.66 5.63 29.30
N PRO A 68 -28.41 6.34 30.16
CA PRO A 68 -29.41 5.72 31.03
C PRO A 68 -30.61 5.25 30.21
N LYS A 69 -31.09 4.04 30.50
CA LYS A 69 -32.37 3.53 30.00
C LYS A 69 -33.50 4.47 30.42
N THR A 70 -34.19 5.07 29.45
CA THR A 70 -35.55 5.59 29.63
C THR A 70 -36.50 4.80 28.72
N GLY A 71 -37.71 4.57 29.24
CA GLY A 71 -38.60 3.44 28.91
C GLY A 71 -39.30 3.42 27.55
N PRO A 72 -40.24 2.47 27.36
CA PRO A 72 -40.75 2.08 26.05
C PRO A 72 -41.88 2.99 25.57
N LYS A 73 -41.87 3.33 24.28
CA LYS A 73 -43.05 3.83 23.57
C LYS A 73 -43.37 2.93 22.39
N THR A 74 -44.66 2.62 22.28
CA THR A 74 -45.31 1.65 21.41
C THR A 74 -45.91 2.30 20.15
N GLY A 75 -45.81 1.58 19.02
CA GLY A 75 -46.72 1.61 17.85
C GLY A 75 -46.38 2.53 16.66
N PRO A 76 -46.97 2.32 15.46
CA PRO A 76 -47.41 1.08 14.80
C PRO A 76 -46.80 0.89 13.38
N LYS A 77 -46.97 -0.32 12.82
CA LYS A 77 -46.54 -0.77 11.47
C LYS A 77 -47.35 -0.12 10.34
N THR A 78 -46.70 0.17 9.21
CA THR A 78 -47.33 0.32 7.89
C THR A 78 -46.49 -0.38 6.81
N GLY A 79 -47.17 -1.08 5.89
CA GLY A 79 -46.63 -2.02 4.90
C GLY A 79 -46.05 -1.42 3.60
N PRO A 80 -46.11 -2.16 2.48
CA PRO A 80 -44.93 -2.51 1.69
C PRO A 80 -44.67 -1.54 0.53
N LYS A 81 -43.39 -1.28 0.23
CA LYS A 81 -42.96 -0.63 -1.02
C LYS A 81 -41.97 -1.51 -1.78
N THR A 82 -42.28 -1.67 -3.06
CA THR A 82 -41.60 -2.41 -4.12
C THR A 82 -40.45 -1.60 -4.73
N GLY A 83 -39.31 -2.27 -4.98
CA GLY A 83 -38.17 -1.87 -5.84
C GLY A 83 -36.85 -1.55 -5.11
N PRO A 84 -35.66 -1.57 -5.76
CA PRO A 84 -35.18 -2.31 -6.93
C PRO A 84 -34.28 -3.52 -6.54
N LYS A 85 -33.85 -4.34 -7.50
CA LYS A 85 -32.90 -5.47 -7.29
C LYS A 85 -31.69 -5.02 -6.47
N THR A 86 -31.59 -5.54 -5.25
CA THR A 86 -30.63 -5.12 -4.23
C THR A 86 -29.23 -5.66 -4.53
N VAL A 87 -28.31 -4.74 -4.79
CA VAL A 87 -26.86 -4.92 -4.60
C VAL A 87 -26.60 -5.15 -3.09
N PRO A 88 -25.68 -6.06 -2.69
CA PRO A 88 -25.48 -6.37 -1.28
C PRO A 88 -25.06 -5.14 -0.46
N PRO A 89 -25.47 -5.07 0.83
CA PRO A 89 -25.06 -3.99 1.74
C PRO A 89 -23.55 -4.01 2.03
N ALA A 90 -23.05 -2.88 2.52
CA ALA A 90 -21.62 -2.62 2.76
C ALA A 90 -21.00 -3.62 3.75
N ALA A 91 -19.81 -4.10 3.41
CA ALA A 91 -19.27 -5.33 3.98
C ALA A 91 -18.56 -5.17 5.34
N THR A 92 -19.09 -5.87 6.35
CA THR A 92 -18.38 -6.39 7.53
C THR A 92 -17.61 -7.66 7.10
N PRO A 93 -16.67 -8.23 7.87
CA PRO A 93 -15.97 -9.47 7.48
C PRO A 93 -16.90 -10.66 7.15
N ALA A 94 -18.13 -10.66 7.67
CA ALA A 94 -19.20 -11.61 7.32
C ALA A 94 -19.84 -11.40 5.91
N ASP A 95 -19.49 -10.31 5.20
CA ASP A 95 -20.09 -9.90 3.93
C ASP A 95 -19.12 -10.04 2.73
N LEU A 96 -17.94 -10.65 2.92
CA LEU A 96 -17.07 -10.98 1.79
C LEU A 96 -17.71 -12.13 1.00
N PRO A 97 -17.83 -12.03 -0.34
CA PRO A 97 -18.48 -13.05 -1.15
C PRO A 97 -17.58 -14.27 -1.39
N VAL A 98 -16.52 -14.46 -0.58
CA VAL A 98 -15.49 -15.48 -0.77
C VAL A 98 -15.42 -16.40 0.44
N THR A 99 -15.55 -17.70 0.21
CA THR A 99 -15.38 -18.75 1.20
C THR A 99 -14.25 -19.68 0.80
N LEU A 100 -13.37 -20.00 1.75
CA LEU A 100 -12.27 -20.92 1.56
C LEU A 100 -12.63 -22.32 2.06
N ILE A 101 -12.37 -23.32 1.23
CA ILE A 101 -12.36 -24.73 1.63
C ILE A 101 -10.90 -25.16 1.67
N THR A 102 -10.37 -25.41 2.86
CA THR A 102 -8.93 -25.53 3.08
C THR A 102 -8.51 -26.93 3.52
N ALA A 103 -7.49 -27.48 2.88
CA ALA A 103 -6.75 -28.63 3.38
C ALA A 103 -5.70 -28.17 4.40
N THR A 104 -5.93 -28.49 5.67
CA THR A 104 -5.03 -28.21 6.79
C THR A 104 -4.14 -29.42 7.09
N GLU A 105 -3.09 -29.23 7.90
CA GLU A 105 -2.24 -30.34 8.35
C GLU A 105 -3.04 -31.44 9.07
N ALA A 106 -4.04 -31.05 9.87
CA ALA A 106 -4.94 -31.98 10.54
C ALA A 106 -5.80 -32.78 9.54
N ASP A 107 -6.23 -32.17 8.43
CA ASP A 107 -6.93 -32.88 7.36
C ASP A 107 -6.01 -33.91 6.69
N LEU A 108 -4.75 -33.54 6.41
CA LEU A 108 -3.78 -34.46 5.79
C LEU A 108 -3.55 -35.70 6.65
N GLN A 109 -3.37 -35.49 7.96
CA GLN A 109 -3.18 -36.58 8.94
C GLN A 109 -4.43 -37.46 9.06
N THR A 110 -5.62 -36.85 9.08
CA THR A 110 -6.89 -37.58 9.19
C THR A 110 -7.20 -38.39 7.93
N LEU A 111 -6.91 -37.83 6.75
CA LEU A 111 -7.21 -38.45 5.46
C LEU A 111 -6.18 -39.50 5.04
N GLY A 112 -4.95 -39.43 5.60
CA GLY A 112 -3.87 -40.39 5.39
C GLY A 112 -3.26 -40.41 3.98
N GLN A 113 -3.70 -39.52 3.10
CA GLN A 113 -3.28 -39.48 1.70
C GLN A 113 -3.39 -38.05 1.14
N TRP A 114 -2.31 -37.60 0.50
CA TRP A 114 -2.29 -36.38 -0.31
C TRP A 114 -1.44 -36.60 -1.56
N PRO A 115 -1.84 -36.09 -2.74
CA PRO A 115 -3.10 -35.42 -3.05
C PRO A 115 -4.35 -36.31 -2.82
N LEU A 116 -5.53 -35.71 -2.67
CA LEU A 116 -6.78 -36.48 -2.58
C LEU A 116 -6.96 -37.38 -3.81
N SER A 117 -7.49 -38.59 -3.66
CA SER A 117 -7.94 -39.37 -4.82
C SER A 117 -9.03 -38.63 -5.59
N ASP A 118 -9.13 -38.91 -6.88
CA ASP A 118 -10.10 -38.29 -7.78
C ASP A 118 -11.54 -38.57 -7.33
N ALA A 119 -11.81 -39.76 -6.77
CA ALA A 119 -13.09 -40.10 -6.15
C ALA A 119 -13.43 -39.19 -4.96
N ARG A 120 -12.45 -38.92 -4.07
CA ARG A 120 -12.64 -38.03 -2.91
C ARG A 120 -12.83 -36.59 -3.34
N LEU A 121 -12.06 -36.13 -4.33
CA LEU A 121 -12.21 -34.78 -4.87
C LEU A 121 -13.56 -34.61 -5.58
N ALA A 122 -14.02 -35.61 -6.33
CA ALA A 122 -15.35 -35.60 -6.95
C ALA A 122 -16.46 -35.54 -5.89
N GLN A 123 -16.37 -36.36 -4.82
CA GLN A 123 -17.32 -36.32 -3.71
C GLN A 123 -17.34 -34.95 -3.02
N LEU A 124 -16.16 -34.34 -2.82
CA LEU A 124 -16.04 -33.00 -2.27
C LEU A 124 -16.75 -31.97 -3.14
N LEU A 125 -16.43 -31.94 -4.44
CA LEU A 125 -17.03 -31.00 -5.39
C LEU A 125 -18.55 -31.17 -5.47
N GLN A 126 -19.05 -32.40 -5.48
CA GLN A 126 -20.48 -32.69 -5.44
C GLN A 126 -21.17 -32.09 -4.21
N ARG A 127 -20.56 -32.18 -3.02
CA ARG A 127 -21.10 -31.54 -1.80
C ARG A 127 -21.10 -30.02 -1.89
N VAL A 128 -20.05 -29.42 -2.44
CA VAL A 128 -19.99 -27.97 -2.66
C VAL A 128 -21.08 -27.53 -3.63
N LEU A 129 -21.24 -28.25 -4.75
CA LEU A 129 -22.25 -27.95 -5.78
C LEU A 129 -23.69 -28.02 -5.25
N GLN A 130 -23.98 -28.91 -4.29
CA GLN A 130 -25.30 -28.98 -3.64
C GLN A 130 -25.70 -27.68 -2.93
N ALA A 131 -24.73 -26.92 -2.41
CA ALA A 131 -24.99 -25.63 -1.78
C ALA A 131 -25.25 -24.49 -2.78
N LYS A 132 -25.03 -24.74 -4.09
CA LYS A 132 -25.22 -23.79 -5.21
C LYS A 132 -24.34 -22.52 -5.08
N PRO A 133 -23.00 -22.66 -5.09
CA PRO A 133 -22.11 -21.51 -5.21
C PRO A 133 -22.23 -20.86 -6.60
N LYS A 134 -21.86 -19.58 -6.70
CA LYS A 134 -21.81 -18.90 -8.01
C LYS A 134 -20.67 -19.41 -8.86
N VAL A 135 -19.49 -19.56 -8.25
CA VAL A 135 -18.28 -19.99 -8.94
C VAL A 135 -17.37 -20.74 -7.96
N ILE A 136 -16.69 -21.76 -8.46
CA ILE A 136 -15.77 -22.59 -7.69
C ILE A 136 -14.38 -22.48 -8.32
N GLY A 137 -13.40 -22.03 -7.54
CA GLY A 137 -11.99 -22.08 -7.93
C GLY A 137 -11.30 -23.28 -7.30
N LEU A 138 -10.83 -24.21 -8.11
CA LEU A 138 -10.04 -25.35 -7.69
C LEU A 138 -8.55 -24.98 -7.76
N ALA A 139 -8.04 -24.42 -6.67
CA ALA A 139 -6.64 -24.02 -6.49
C ALA A 139 -5.76 -25.22 -6.08
N LEU A 140 -5.89 -26.33 -6.82
CA LEU A 140 -5.07 -27.54 -6.65
C LEU A 140 -4.46 -27.89 -8.00
N HIS A 141 -3.13 -28.01 -8.04
CA HIS A 141 -2.44 -28.51 -9.23
C HIS A 141 -2.76 -30.00 -9.43
N ARG A 142 -3.38 -30.31 -10.58
CA ARG A 142 -3.99 -31.60 -10.89
C ARG A 142 -3.72 -32.00 -12.34
N ASP A 143 -2.45 -31.97 -12.70
CA ASP A 143 -1.98 -32.40 -14.03
C ASP A 143 -2.21 -33.91 -14.23
N LEU A 144 -1.80 -34.72 -13.23
CA LEU A 144 -1.90 -36.18 -13.28
C LEU A 144 -3.12 -36.71 -12.49
N PRO A 145 -3.78 -37.78 -12.99
CA PRO A 145 -4.89 -38.42 -12.28
C PRO A 145 -4.41 -39.11 -11.01
N VAL A 146 -5.26 -39.13 -9.98
CA VAL A 146 -4.97 -39.77 -8.70
C VAL A 146 -6.04 -40.83 -8.41
N ALA A 147 -5.74 -42.08 -8.75
CA ALA A 147 -6.67 -43.18 -8.59
C ALA A 147 -7.09 -43.39 -7.11
N PRO A 148 -8.30 -43.91 -6.85
CA PRO A 148 -9.38 -44.22 -7.81
C PRO A 148 -10.26 -43.01 -8.13
N GLY A 149 -11.08 -43.10 -9.20
CA GLY A 149 -12.20 -42.19 -9.45
C GLY A 149 -12.04 -41.14 -10.54
N GLN A 150 -11.07 -41.32 -11.45
CA GLN A 150 -10.79 -40.39 -12.55
C GLN A 150 -12.05 -40.06 -13.38
N ASP A 151 -12.82 -41.08 -13.81
CA ASP A 151 -14.04 -40.88 -14.59
C ASP A 151 -15.10 -40.06 -13.83
N GLN A 152 -15.22 -40.28 -12.52
CA GLN A 152 -16.16 -39.56 -11.68
C GLN A 152 -15.78 -38.08 -11.57
N LEU A 153 -14.49 -37.80 -11.34
CA LEU A 153 -13.99 -36.43 -11.30
C LEU A 153 -14.16 -35.74 -12.65
N GLN A 154 -13.80 -36.43 -13.74
CA GLN A 154 -13.92 -35.88 -15.09
C GLN A 154 -15.36 -35.47 -15.42
N ARG A 155 -16.37 -36.31 -15.08
CA ARG A 155 -17.79 -35.98 -15.23
C ARG A 155 -18.19 -34.75 -14.41
N VAL A 156 -17.82 -34.70 -13.13
CA VAL A 156 -18.16 -33.53 -12.28
C VAL A 156 -17.55 -32.25 -12.85
N LEU A 157 -16.30 -32.30 -13.32
CA LEU A 157 -15.64 -31.13 -13.90
C LEU A 157 -16.24 -30.72 -15.25
N SER A 158 -16.59 -31.67 -16.12
CA SER A 158 -17.16 -31.37 -17.46
C SER A 158 -18.60 -30.86 -17.40
N GLU A 159 -19.42 -31.40 -16.50
CA GLU A 159 -20.85 -31.04 -16.38
C GLU A 159 -21.08 -29.67 -15.71
N ASN A 160 -20.09 -29.16 -14.97
CA ASN A 160 -20.25 -27.94 -14.17
C ASN A 160 -19.37 -26.81 -14.71
N ALA A 161 -19.97 -25.92 -15.51
CA ALA A 161 -19.30 -24.79 -16.16
C ALA A 161 -18.68 -23.78 -15.18
N ASN A 162 -19.22 -23.70 -13.96
CA ASN A 162 -18.80 -22.76 -12.91
C ASN A 162 -17.56 -23.20 -12.13
N ILE A 163 -16.90 -24.30 -12.51
CA ILE A 163 -15.64 -24.75 -11.91
C ILE A 163 -14.47 -24.28 -12.78
N ILE A 164 -13.53 -23.58 -12.14
CA ILE A 164 -12.31 -23.06 -12.75
C ILE A 164 -11.10 -23.71 -12.06
N GLY A 165 -10.24 -24.35 -12.84
CA GLY A 165 -9.00 -24.96 -12.36
C GLY A 165 -7.84 -23.98 -12.33
N VAL A 166 -6.66 -24.48 -11.96
CA VAL A 166 -5.41 -23.72 -12.03
C VAL A 166 -4.40 -24.37 -12.97
N ARG A 167 -3.63 -23.52 -13.64
CA ARG A 167 -2.38 -23.87 -14.34
C ARG A 167 -1.25 -22.95 -13.90
N LYS A 168 -0.01 -23.39 -14.04
CA LYS A 168 1.17 -22.56 -13.77
C LYS A 168 1.72 -22.03 -15.08
N VAL A 169 1.58 -20.73 -15.34
CA VAL A 169 1.92 -20.13 -16.63
C VAL A 169 3.38 -19.68 -16.67
N VAL A 170 3.89 -19.06 -15.59
CA VAL A 170 5.30 -18.67 -15.51
C VAL A 170 6.08 -19.79 -14.82
N HIS A 171 7.03 -20.36 -15.56
CA HIS A 171 7.92 -21.42 -15.09
C HIS A 171 9.38 -21.06 -15.42
N ALA A 172 10.33 -21.61 -14.65
CA ALA A 172 11.74 -21.33 -14.92
C ALA A 172 12.15 -21.96 -16.27
N PRO A 173 13.20 -21.44 -16.94
CA PRO A 173 13.72 -22.06 -18.15
C PRO A 173 14.06 -23.54 -17.91
N GLY A 174 13.42 -24.44 -18.65
CA GLY A 174 13.61 -25.89 -18.53
C GLY A 174 12.63 -26.61 -17.58
N GLU A 175 11.73 -25.88 -16.91
CA GLU A 175 10.62 -26.47 -16.17
C GLU A 175 9.42 -26.71 -17.10
N ALA A 176 8.69 -27.80 -16.87
CA ALA A 176 7.45 -28.10 -17.59
C ALA A 176 6.29 -27.24 -17.05
N GLU A 177 5.38 -26.83 -17.94
CA GLU A 177 4.12 -26.21 -17.56
C GLU A 177 3.32 -27.17 -16.67
N ILE A 178 2.74 -26.67 -15.57
CA ILE A 178 1.82 -27.47 -14.75
C ILE A 178 0.43 -27.32 -15.33
N LEU A 179 -0.01 -28.33 -16.05
CA LEU A 179 -1.29 -28.35 -16.75
C LEU A 179 -2.47 -28.60 -15.78
N PRO A 180 -3.68 -28.12 -16.13
CA PRO A 180 -4.90 -28.48 -15.41
C PRO A 180 -5.37 -29.89 -15.80
N PRO A 181 -6.33 -30.48 -15.06
CA PRO A 181 -7.03 -31.67 -15.53
C PRO A 181 -7.61 -31.45 -16.93
N LEU A 182 -7.61 -32.48 -17.78
CA LEU A 182 -8.10 -32.38 -19.17
C LEU A 182 -9.51 -31.76 -19.28
N ALA A 183 -10.41 -32.06 -18.35
CA ALA A 183 -11.77 -31.49 -18.30
C ALA A 183 -11.81 -29.95 -18.12
N LEU A 184 -10.71 -29.37 -17.64
CA LEU A 184 -10.54 -27.95 -17.36
C LEU A 184 -9.51 -27.29 -18.28
N ALA A 185 -9.08 -27.94 -19.37
CA ALA A 185 -8.08 -27.40 -20.31
C ALA A 185 -8.44 -25.97 -20.78
N ASN A 186 -9.71 -25.73 -21.11
CA ASN A 186 -10.23 -24.41 -21.53
C ASN A 186 -10.80 -23.57 -20.37
N ARG A 187 -10.68 -24.04 -19.13
CA ARG A 187 -11.26 -23.43 -17.92
C ARG A 187 -10.25 -23.45 -16.77
N ALA A 188 -9.01 -23.09 -17.08
CA ALA A 188 -7.94 -22.96 -16.11
C ALA A 188 -7.41 -21.53 -16.08
N ALA A 189 -7.19 -21.03 -14.86
CA ALA A 189 -6.62 -19.72 -14.62
C ALA A 189 -5.20 -19.85 -14.07
N ALA A 190 -4.41 -18.79 -14.18
CA ALA A 190 -3.04 -18.79 -13.67
C ALA A 190 -3.03 -18.78 -12.13
N SER A 191 -2.25 -19.69 -11.53
CA SER A 191 -1.94 -19.65 -10.09
C SER A 191 -0.75 -18.74 -9.75
N ASP A 192 -0.16 -18.10 -10.75
CA ASP A 192 1.00 -17.24 -10.62
C ASP A 192 0.80 -16.08 -9.65
N LEU A 193 1.81 -15.84 -8.83
CA LEU A 193 1.88 -14.80 -7.83
C LEU A 193 3.18 -14.03 -8.00
N LEU A 194 3.14 -12.73 -7.69
CA LEU A 194 4.28 -11.85 -7.81
C LEU A 194 4.85 -11.51 -6.43
N THR A 195 6.16 -11.60 -6.32
CA THR A 195 6.89 -11.24 -5.11
C THR A 195 7.88 -10.15 -5.46
N ASP A 196 7.95 -9.09 -4.65
CA ASP A 196 8.96 -8.06 -4.80
C ASP A 196 10.33 -8.59 -4.37
N GLY A 197 11.41 -7.86 -4.70
CA GLY A 197 12.79 -8.29 -4.43
C GLY A 197 13.13 -8.49 -2.94
N ASP A 198 12.29 -8.01 -2.02
CA ASP A 198 12.41 -8.25 -0.58
C ASP A 198 11.53 -9.42 -0.07
N GLY A 199 10.94 -10.19 -0.97
CA GLY A 199 10.14 -11.38 -0.65
C GLY A 199 8.71 -11.09 -0.21
N LYS A 200 8.22 -9.84 -0.33
CA LYS A 200 6.83 -9.50 -0.03
C LYS A 200 5.95 -9.35 -1.28
N VAL A 201 4.70 -9.73 -1.14
CA VAL A 201 3.64 -9.50 -2.13
C VAL A 201 3.03 -8.12 -1.86
N ARG A 202 3.14 -7.20 -2.82
CA ARG A 202 2.50 -5.87 -2.80
C ARG A 202 1.63 -5.60 -4.01
N ARG A 203 1.67 -6.51 -4.97
CA ARG A 203 1.04 -6.41 -6.28
C ARG A 203 0.26 -7.69 -6.55
N HIS A 204 -0.92 -7.52 -7.11
CA HIS A 204 -1.71 -8.61 -7.65
C HIS A 204 -1.56 -8.64 -9.16
N LEU A 205 -1.43 -9.84 -9.71
CA LEU A 205 -1.47 -10.08 -11.14
C LEU A 205 -2.91 -10.38 -11.54
N ILE A 206 -3.52 -9.54 -12.39
CA ILE A 206 -4.86 -9.77 -12.93
C ILE A 206 -4.79 -10.72 -14.13
N SER A 207 -3.82 -10.48 -15.00
CA SER A 207 -3.60 -11.31 -16.19
C SER A 207 -2.14 -11.31 -16.61
N LEU A 208 -1.74 -12.32 -17.35
CA LEU A 208 -0.43 -12.45 -17.96
C LEU A 208 -0.57 -13.08 -19.35
N ARG A 209 0.53 -13.10 -20.08
CA ARG A 209 0.60 -13.84 -21.35
C ARG A 209 1.38 -15.12 -21.12
N ASP A 210 0.89 -16.22 -21.67
CA ASP A 210 1.66 -17.46 -21.75
C ASP A 210 2.74 -17.37 -22.85
N PRO A 211 3.63 -18.38 -22.98
CA PRO A 211 4.69 -18.38 -23.99
C PRO A 211 4.17 -18.24 -25.44
N GLU A 212 2.95 -18.69 -25.71
CA GLU A 212 2.26 -18.58 -26.99
C GLU A 212 1.71 -17.17 -27.25
N GLY A 213 1.64 -16.33 -26.20
CA GLY A 213 1.18 -14.95 -26.26
C GLY A 213 -0.30 -14.76 -25.90
N ASP A 214 -1.00 -15.83 -25.53
CA ASP A 214 -2.41 -15.81 -25.17
C ASP A 214 -2.61 -15.20 -23.78
N LEU A 215 -3.69 -14.43 -23.64
CA LEU A 215 -4.01 -13.78 -22.37
C LEU A 215 -4.62 -14.78 -21.39
N VAL A 216 -3.98 -14.94 -20.25
CA VAL A 216 -4.43 -15.80 -19.14
C VAL A 216 -4.79 -14.94 -17.96
N LEU A 217 -6.01 -15.08 -17.43
CA LEU A 217 -6.41 -14.45 -16.17
C LEU A 217 -5.81 -15.23 -15.00
N SER A 218 -5.44 -14.52 -13.92
CA SER A 218 -5.16 -15.16 -12.65
C SER A 218 -6.43 -15.74 -12.03
N LEU A 219 -6.28 -16.72 -11.14
CA LEU A 219 -7.43 -17.38 -10.51
C LEU A 219 -8.36 -16.39 -9.81
N GLY A 220 -7.83 -15.50 -8.99
CA GLY A 220 -8.61 -14.51 -8.26
C GLY A 220 -9.37 -13.57 -9.21
N ALA A 221 -8.73 -13.13 -10.29
CA ALA A 221 -9.37 -12.31 -11.32
C ALA A 221 -10.48 -13.08 -12.05
N SER A 222 -10.20 -14.30 -12.50
CA SER A 222 -11.16 -15.15 -13.21
C SER A 222 -12.42 -15.40 -12.36
N LEU A 223 -12.24 -15.70 -11.07
CA LEU A 223 -13.36 -15.92 -10.15
C LEU A 223 -14.18 -14.66 -9.90
N ALA A 224 -13.53 -13.52 -9.68
CA ALA A 224 -14.23 -12.26 -9.48
C ALA A 224 -15.05 -11.86 -10.72
N LEU A 225 -14.47 -12.01 -11.92
CA LEU A 225 -15.14 -11.68 -13.16
C LEU A 225 -16.35 -12.59 -13.42
N ASN A 226 -16.21 -13.90 -13.24
CA ASN A 226 -17.33 -14.84 -13.36
C ASN A 226 -18.43 -14.56 -12.32
N TYR A 227 -18.04 -14.24 -11.09
CA TYR A 227 -18.98 -13.87 -10.04
C TYR A 227 -19.77 -12.61 -10.42
N LEU A 228 -19.08 -11.55 -10.81
CA LEU A 228 -19.67 -10.26 -11.19
C LEU A 228 -20.56 -10.36 -12.43
N GLN A 229 -20.17 -11.18 -13.41
CA GLN A 229 -20.98 -11.43 -14.60
C GLN A 229 -22.35 -12.03 -14.24
N SER A 230 -22.42 -12.87 -13.21
CA SER A 230 -23.71 -13.41 -12.72
C SER A 230 -24.67 -12.33 -12.17
N PHE A 231 -24.16 -11.13 -11.88
CA PHE A 231 -24.92 -9.95 -11.49
C PHE A 231 -25.08 -8.92 -12.63
N GLY A 232 -24.65 -9.25 -13.85
CA GLY A 232 -24.69 -8.36 -15.01
C GLY A 232 -23.65 -7.25 -14.97
N ILE A 233 -22.55 -7.42 -14.21
CA ILE A 233 -21.43 -6.49 -14.18
C ILE A 233 -20.33 -7.07 -15.06
N GLU A 234 -20.14 -6.47 -16.24
CA GLU A 234 -19.16 -6.90 -17.24
C GLU A 234 -18.01 -5.87 -17.37
N GLN A 235 -16.94 -6.29 -18.04
CA GLN A 235 -15.78 -5.43 -18.30
C GLN A 235 -16.06 -4.52 -19.49
N GLU A 236 -15.81 -3.23 -19.30
CA GLU A 236 -15.90 -2.22 -20.35
C GLU A 236 -14.51 -1.59 -20.57
N PRO A 237 -13.87 -1.81 -21.73
CA PRO A 237 -12.66 -1.08 -22.07
C PRO A 237 -13.00 0.41 -22.21
N LEU A 238 -12.26 1.26 -21.51
CA LEU A 238 -12.44 2.72 -21.59
C LEU A 238 -11.64 3.34 -22.73
N ASP A 239 -10.60 2.66 -23.16
CA ASP A 239 -9.63 3.12 -24.14
C ASP A 239 -9.44 2.07 -25.23
N GLY A 240 -9.05 2.51 -26.42
CA GLY A 240 -8.81 1.62 -27.57
C GLY A 240 -7.64 0.64 -27.37
N ASP A 241 -6.76 0.89 -26.40
CA ASP A 241 -5.63 0.02 -26.04
C ASP A 241 -5.96 -1.03 -24.96
N GLY A 242 -7.15 -0.94 -24.34
CA GLY A 242 -7.59 -1.86 -23.30
C GLY A 242 -6.87 -1.74 -21.95
N PHE A 243 -6.00 -0.74 -21.74
CA PHE A 243 -5.28 -0.59 -20.47
C PHE A 243 -6.16 -0.08 -19.33
N ARG A 244 -7.20 0.69 -19.64
CA ARG A 244 -8.16 1.15 -18.63
C ARG A 244 -9.44 0.36 -18.76
N ILE A 245 -9.76 -0.41 -17.74
CA ILE A 245 -10.94 -1.28 -17.71
C ILE A 245 -11.89 -0.74 -16.65
N ARG A 246 -13.12 -0.38 -17.06
CA ARG A 246 -14.20 -0.14 -16.11
C ARG A 246 -14.86 -1.48 -15.78
N LEU A 247 -15.09 -1.69 -14.50
CA LEU A 247 -15.81 -2.84 -13.98
C LEU A 247 -16.72 -2.36 -12.85
N GLY A 248 -18.02 -2.25 -13.15
CA GLY A 248 -18.99 -1.64 -12.25
C GLY A 248 -18.59 -0.21 -11.85
N ARG A 249 -18.38 0.03 -10.56
CA ARG A 249 -17.98 1.34 -10.00
C ARG A 249 -16.49 1.64 -10.09
N ALA A 250 -15.66 0.65 -10.39
CA ALA A 250 -14.21 0.78 -10.36
C ALA A 250 -13.60 0.97 -11.75
N ILE A 251 -12.48 1.68 -11.79
CA ILE A 251 -11.62 1.79 -12.96
C ILE A 251 -10.28 1.16 -12.59
N PHE A 252 -9.97 0.04 -13.24
CA PHE A 252 -8.71 -0.64 -13.11
C PHE A 252 -7.69 0.01 -14.05
N ARG A 253 -6.47 0.19 -13.54
CA ARG A 253 -5.32 0.72 -14.28
C ARG A 253 -4.12 -0.15 -13.94
N PRO A 254 -3.34 -0.62 -14.91
CA PRO A 254 -2.13 -1.36 -14.62
C PRO A 254 -1.11 -0.44 -13.95
N ILE A 255 -0.27 -1.01 -13.10
CA ILE A 255 0.93 -0.33 -12.61
C ILE A 255 1.86 -0.11 -13.81
N LEU A 256 2.35 1.11 -13.96
CA LEU A 256 3.39 1.45 -14.94
C LEU A 256 4.78 1.48 -14.28
N PRO A 257 5.86 1.37 -15.07
CA PRO A 257 7.21 1.55 -14.53
C PRO A 257 7.32 2.90 -13.83
N ASN A 258 8.10 2.96 -12.75
CA ASN A 258 8.38 4.20 -12.00
C ASN A 258 7.15 4.85 -11.33
N GLN A 259 6.09 4.08 -11.06
CA GLN A 259 4.94 4.54 -10.29
C GLN A 259 5.07 4.25 -8.79
N GLY A 260 4.55 5.15 -7.97
CA GLY A 260 4.65 5.06 -6.52
C GLY A 260 6.11 5.13 -6.07
N GLY A 261 6.56 4.13 -5.32
CA GLY A 261 7.95 3.97 -4.90
C GLY A 261 8.74 2.95 -5.73
N TYR A 262 8.15 2.34 -6.76
CA TYR A 262 8.87 1.44 -7.65
C TYR A 262 9.78 2.20 -8.60
N ALA A 263 10.92 1.61 -8.94
CA ALA A 263 11.85 2.13 -9.93
C ALA A 263 12.30 0.99 -10.86
N ASN A 264 12.10 1.16 -12.16
CA ASN A 264 12.44 0.18 -13.21
C ASN A 264 12.01 -1.27 -12.87
N THR A 265 10.91 -1.41 -12.14
CA THR A 265 10.39 -2.71 -11.73
C THR A 265 9.68 -3.36 -12.91
N ASP A 266 9.83 -4.67 -13.06
CA ASP A 266 9.09 -5.44 -14.06
C ASP A 266 7.59 -5.37 -13.76
N VAL A 267 6.86 -4.82 -14.72
CA VAL A 267 5.41 -4.64 -14.72
C VAL A 267 4.74 -5.46 -15.84
N GLY A 268 5.35 -6.59 -16.24
CA GLY A 268 4.76 -7.52 -17.20
C GLY A 268 3.36 -8.01 -16.80
N GLY A 269 2.54 -8.36 -17.78
CA GLY A 269 1.13 -8.66 -17.56
C GLY A 269 0.31 -7.43 -17.13
N TYR A 270 -0.88 -7.67 -16.58
CA TYR A 270 -1.74 -6.62 -16.03
C TYR A 270 -1.66 -6.69 -14.50
N GLN A 271 -0.84 -5.82 -13.90
CA GLN A 271 -0.61 -5.80 -12.46
C GLN A 271 -1.33 -4.62 -11.80
N ILE A 272 -1.89 -4.82 -10.61
CA ILE A 272 -2.45 -3.75 -9.77
C ILE A 272 -1.82 -3.77 -8.39
N LEU A 273 -1.83 -2.64 -7.68
CA LEU A 273 -1.40 -2.63 -6.28
C LEU A 273 -2.44 -3.36 -5.43
N SER A 274 -1.95 -4.19 -4.52
CA SER A 274 -2.80 -4.90 -3.57
C SER A 274 -3.31 -3.92 -2.51
N HIS A 275 -4.58 -4.04 -2.15
CA HIS A 275 -5.20 -3.36 -1.01
C HIS A 275 -5.65 -4.44 -0.01
N PHE A 276 -4.68 -5.09 0.61
CA PHE A 276 -4.89 -6.25 1.48
C PHE A 276 -5.91 -6.01 2.57
N TYR A 277 -6.76 -7.01 2.81
CA TYR A 277 -7.50 -7.08 4.07
C TYR A 277 -6.55 -7.29 5.26
N SER A 278 -7.02 -7.01 6.47
CA SER A 278 -6.17 -6.94 7.67
C SER A 278 -5.48 -8.26 8.07
N SER A 279 -6.01 -9.40 7.61
CA SER A 279 -5.57 -10.74 7.95
C SER A 279 -6.25 -11.73 7.01
N PRO A 280 -5.64 -12.88 6.67
CA PRO A 280 -6.32 -13.92 5.90
C PRO A 280 -7.51 -14.53 6.67
N GLN A 281 -7.62 -14.29 7.99
CA GLN A 281 -8.74 -14.77 8.83
C GLN A 281 -10.07 -14.05 8.55
N VAL A 282 -10.09 -13.04 7.69
CA VAL A 282 -11.36 -12.35 7.31
C VAL A 282 -12.26 -13.22 6.43
N PHE A 283 -11.70 -14.24 5.77
CA PHE A 283 -12.48 -15.13 4.92
C PHE A 283 -13.10 -16.25 5.73
N ASP A 284 -14.37 -16.56 5.43
CA ASP A 284 -15.03 -17.75 5.96
C ASP A 284 -14.29 -19.01 5.52
N ARG A 285 -14.13 -19.96 6.43
CA ARG A 285 -13.34 -21.17 6.22
C ARG A 285 -14.10 -22.41 6.61
N ILE A 286 -13.97 -23.44 5.78
CA ILE A 286 -14.45 -24.79 6.06
C ILE A 286 -13.27 -25.73 5.79
N THR A 287 -12.93 -26.59 6.75
CA THR A 287 -11.87 -27.58 6.53
C THR A 287 -12.37 -28.68 5.58
N LEU A 288 -11.45 -29.37 4.89
CA LEU A 288 -11.83 -30.50 4.04
C LEU A 288 -12.62 -31.55 4.84
N THR A 289 -12.16 -31.86 6.05
CA THR A 289 -12.79 -32.88 6.89
C THR A 289 -14.18 -32.44 7.37
N ASP A 290 -14.38 -31.16 7.72
CA ASP A 290 -15.70 -30.64 8.09
C ASP A 290 -16.68 -30.71 6.92
N LEU A 291 -16.27 -30.28 5.73
CA LEU A 291 -17.09 -30.36 4.53
C LEU A 291 -17.46 -31.81 4.18
N LEU A 292 -16.50 -32.74 4.26
CA LEU A 292 -16.74 -34.15 3.97
C LEU A 292 -17.65 -34.83 5.00
N ASN A 293 -17.69 -34.32 6.23
CA ASN A 293 -18.57 -34.81 7.28
C ASN A 293 -19.90 -34.06 7.36
N GLY A 294 -20.15 -33.09 6.47
CA GLY A 294 -21.37 -32.28 6.48
C GLY A 294 -21.46 -31.30 7.66
N ARG A 295 -20.31 -30.92 8.27
CA ARG A 295 -20.23 -29.95 9.35
C ARG A 295 -20.02 -28.54 8.81
N PHE A 296 -21.00 -28.03 8.07
CA PHE A 296 -21.00 -26.66 7.57
C PHE A 296 -22.42 -26.20 7.30
N GLU A 297 -22.64 -24.89 7.33
CA GLU A 297 -23.93 -24.30 6.99
C GLU A 297 -23.99 -24.02 5.47
N PRO A 298 -25.06 -24.42 4.75
CA PRO A 298 -25.16 -24.20 3.31
C PRO A 298 -25.00 -22.74 2.88
N GLU A 299 -25.36 -21.80 3.76
CA GLU A 299 -25.24 -20.35 3.57
C GLU A 299 -23.78 -19.88 3.44
N GLN A 300 -22.83 -20.64 3.98
CA GLN A 300 -21.39 -20.35 3.82
C GLN A 300 -20.92 -20.56 2.38
N LEU A 301 -21.64 -21.32 1.54
CA LEU A 301 -21.25 -21.64 0.16
C LEU A 301 -22.23 -21.11 -0.89
N ARG A 302 -23.50 -20.94 -0.53
CA ARG A 302 -24.55 -20.51 -1.45
C ARG A 302 -24.29 -19.10 -1.99
N ASP A 303 -24.45 -18.93 -3.31
CA ASP A 303 -24.31 -17.63 -3.99
C ASP A 303 -22.97 -16.91 -3.73
N ARG A 304 -21.92 -17.69 -3.40
CA ARG A 304 -20.56 -17.20 -3.11
C ARG A 304 -19.53 -17.71 -4.12
N ILE A 305 -18.37 -17.05 -4.10
CA ILE A 305 -17.11 -17.55 -4.66
C ILE A 305 -16.57 -18.56 -3.66
N VAL A 306 -16.38 -19.80 -4.10
CA VAL A 306 -15.83 -20.86 -3.26
C VAL A 306 -14.44 -21.24 -3.76
N LEU A 307 -13.42 -21.10 -2.92
CA LEU A 307 -12.03 -21.38 -3.29
C LEU A 307 -11.54 -22.62 -2.54
N ILE A 308 -11.18 -23.67 -3.27
CA ILE A 308 -10.76 -24.95 -2.71
C ILE A 308 -9.25 -25.10 -2.91
N GLY A 309 -8.50 -25.27 -1.82
CA GLY A 309 -7.06 -25.50 -1.91
C GLY A 309 -6.44 -25.90 -0.59
N THR A 310 -5.11 -25.79 -0.49
CA THR A 310 -4.35 -26.15 0.71
C THR A 310 -3.95 -24.90 1.50
N THR A 311 -3.92 -25.03 2.83
CA THR A 311 -3.26 -24.09 3.74
C THR A 311 -2.28 -24.83 4.67
N ALA A 312 -1.99 -26.09 4.39
CA ALA A 312 -1.08 -26.92 5.17
C ALA A 312 0.37 -26.43 4.97
N PRO A 313 1.10 -26.11 6.06
CA PRO A 313 2.49 -25.64 5.96
C PRO A 313 3.44 -26.65 5.31
N SER A 314 3.12 -27.94 5.35
CA SER A 314 3.90 -29.01 4.70
C SER A 314 3.82 -29.00 3.17
N LEU A 315 2.82 -28.32 2.58
CA LEU A 315 2.53 -28.35 1.15
C LEU A 315 2.77 -27.03 0.42
N GLN A 316 2.93 -25.91 1.14
CA GLN A 316 3.08 -24.59 0.52
C GLN A 316 4.04 -23.70 1.29
N ASN A 317 4.73 -22.84 0.54
CA ASN A 317 5.56 -21.79 1.13
C ASN A 317 4.70 -20.62 1.65
N PRO A 318 5.08 -20.02 2.78
CA PRO A 318 4.43 -18.82 3.30
C PRO A 318 4.73 -17.61 2.42
N PHE A 319 3.73 -16.75 2.23
CA PHE A 319 3.86 -15.44 1.60
C PHE A 319 3.80 -14.33 2.64
N PHE A 320 4.62 -13.30 2.45
CA PHE A 320 4.64 -12.11 3.29
C PHE A 320 3.95 -10.96 2.59
N THR A 321 3.12 -10.22 3.31
CA THR A 321 2.50 -8.97 2.85
C THR A 321 3.07 -7.80 3.66
N PRO A 322 2.80 -6.54 3.28
CA PRO A 322 3.12 -5.37 4.09
C PRO A 322 2.75 -5.49 5.59
N GLN A 323 1.68 -6.21 5.87
CA GLN A 323 1.11 -6.36 7.21
C GLN A 323 1.72 -7.53 8.01
N THR A 324 2.38 -8.48 7.35
CA THR A 324 2.95 -9.66 8.03
C THR A 324 4.13 -9.28 8.92
N ARG A 325 4.08 -9.71 10.19
CA ARG A 325 5.16 -9.48 11.19
C ARG A 325 5.81 -10.76 11.70
N SER A 326 5.15 -11.90 11.51
CA SER A 326 5.64 -13.21 11.92
C SER A 326 5.09 -14.28 10.98
N LEU A 327 5.68 -15.48 11.02
CA LEU A 327 5.21 -16.62 10.23
C LEU A 327 3.76 -17.00 10.53
N ALA A 328 3.27 -16.77 11.76
CA ALA A 328 1.87 -17.02 12.13
C ALA A 328 0.87 -16.09 11.41
N GLN A 329 1.34 -15.01 10.80
CA GLN A 329 0.55 -14.07 10.00
C GLN A 329 0.86 -14.18 8.50
N ALA A 330 1.61 -15.21 8.11
CA ALA A 330 1.89 -15.45 6.70
C ALA A 330 0.61 -15.84 5.96
N TRP A 331 0.59 -15.49 4.69
CA TRP A 331 -0.50 -15.81 3.78
C TRP A 331 -0.12 -17.05 2.96
N THR A 332 -1.11 -17.77 2.46
CA THR A 332 -0.93 -18.84 1.47
C THR A 332 -1.26 -18.34 0.07
N GLY A 333 -0.84 -19.08 -0.95
CA GLY A 333 -1.17 -18.72 -2.33
C GLY A 333 -2.69 -18.71 -2.57
N LEU A 334 -3.41 -19.63 -1.92
CA LEU A 334 -4.87 -19.69 -1.90
C LEU A 334 -5.48 -18.39 -1.36
N GLU A 335 -4.99 -17.91 -0.22
CA GLU A 335 -5.50 -16.72 0.46
C GLU A 335 -5.22 -15.44 -0.33
N LEU A 336 -4.09 -15.37 -1.03
CA LEU A 336 -3.77 -14.24 -1.91
C LEU A 336 -4.71 -14.18 -3.12
N GLN A 337 -5.06 -15.33 -3.71
CA GLN A 337 -6.05 -15.37 -4.80
C GLN A 337 -7.46 -14.99 -4.31
N ALA A 338 -7.81 -15.37 -3.08
CA ALA A 338 -9.04 -14.94 -2.43
C ALA A 338 -9.07 -13.43 -2.14
N ASP A 339 -7.95 -12.86 -1.68
CA ASP A 339 -7.79 -11.41 -1.49
C ASP A 339 -7.96 -10.65 -2.80
N LEU A 340 -7.33 -11.11 -3.88
CA LEU A 340 -7.52 -10.51 -5.21
C LEU A 340 -8.99 -10.57 -5.65
N ALA A 341 -9.64 -11.73 -5.52
CA ALA A 341 -11.04 -11.88 -5.90
C ALA A 341 -11.94 -10.93 -5.10
N ALA A 342 -11.76 -10.89 -3.78
CA ALA A 342 -12.51 -10.01 -2.89
C ALA A 342 -12.21 -8.52 -3.14
N GLN A 343 -10.98 -8.16 -3.48
CA GLN A 343 -10.60 -6.79 -3.84
C GLN A 343 -11.31 -6.35 -5.12
N ILE A 344 -11.31 -7.18 -6.16
CA ILE A 344 -11.98 -6.88 -7.44
C ILE A 344 -13.49 -6.72 -7.23
N VAL A 345 -14.13 -7.67 -6.53
CA VAL A 345 -15.58 -7.62 -6.28
C VAL A 345 -15.95 -6.39 -5.44
N ALA A 346 -15.19 -6.09 -4.37
CA ALA A 346 -15.46 -4.92 -3.54
C ALA A 346 -15.27 -3.61 -4.32
N ALA A 347 -14.22 -3.49 -5.13
CA ALA A 347 -14.02 -2.33 -5.98
C ALA A 347 -15.18 -2.14 -6.97
N ALA A 348 -15.61 -3.21 -7.64
CA ALA A 348 -16.66 -3.15 -8.64
C ALA A 348 -18.06 -2.84 -8.06
N THR A 349 -18.39 -3.41 -6.89
CA THR A 349 -19.74 -3.33 -6.31
C THR A 349 -19.92 -2.19 -5.33
N THR A 350 -18.97 -2.00 -4.39
CA THR A 350 -19.07 -0.98 -3.33
C THR A 350 -18.26 0.26 -3.65
N GLY A 351 -17.33 0.20 -4.61
CA GLY A 351 -16.44 1.30 -4.94
C GLY A 351 -15.26 1.39 -3.96
N ARG A 352 -14.85 0.28 -3.33
CA ARG A 352 -13.66 0.24 -2.47
C ARG A 352 -12.45 0.80 -3.26
N PRO A 353 -11.72 1.79 -2.72
CA PRO A 353 -10.59 2.39 -3.43
C PRO A 353 -9.52 1.36 -3.81
N LEU A 354 -9.12 1.38 -5.08
CA LEU A 354 -7.95 0.65 -5.58
C LEU A 354 -6.69 1.49 -5.32
N MET A 355 -5.64 0.83 -4.82
CA MET A 355 -4.35 1.49 -4.61
C MET A 355 -3.72 1.84 -5.96
N GLN A 356 -3.21 3.06 -6.08
CA GLN A 356 -2.56 3.59 -7.28
C GLN A 356 -1.23 4.24 -6.91
N GLY A 357 -0.20 3.98 -7.70
CA GLY A 357 1.07 4.68 -7.58
C GLY A 357 1.01 6.05 -8.22
N ALA A 358 1.55 7.07 -7.56
CA ALA A 358 1.77 8.37 -8.17
C ALA A 358 2.67 8.22 -9.41
N THR A 359 2.33 8.91 -10.49
CA THR A 359 3.14 8.88 -11.71
C THR A 359 4.49 9.57 -11.49
N ALA A 360 5.50 9.24 -12.30
CA ALA A 360 6.82 9.85 -12.20
C ALA A 360 6.77 11.40 -12.23
N PRO A 361 6.02 12.08 -13.13
CA PRO A 361 5.91 13.54 -13.11
C PRO A 361 5.31 14.09 -11.80
N VAL A 362 4.31 13.42 -11.24
CA VAL A 362 3.71 13.81 -9.95
C VAL A 362 4.73 13.69 -8.83
N ASN A 363 5.50 12.59 -8.81
CA ASN A 363 6.60 12.42 -7.85
C ASN A 363 7.68 13.51 -8.01
N TRP A 364 8.06 13.88 -9.23
CA TRP A 364 9.06 14.94 -9.46
C TRP A 364 8.57 16.31 -8.97
N LEU A 365 7.32 16.67 -9.26
CA LEU A 365 6.71 17.89 -8.75
C LEU A 365 6.64 17.89 -7.22
N TRP A 366 6.33 16.75 -6.62
CA TRP A 366 6.32 16.57 -5.17
C TRP A 366 7.71 16.77 -4.56
N ILE A 367 8.75 16.18 -5.15
CA ILE A 367 10.16 16.39 -4.74
C ILE A 367 10.55 17.85 -4.84
N LEU A 368 10.22 18.52 -5.95
CA LEU A 368 10.51 19.94 -6.16
C LEU A 368 9.78 20.83 -5.13
N ALA A 369 8.53 20.51 -4.80
CA ALA A 369 7.77 21.23 -3.78
C ALA A 369 8.47 21.14 -2.41
N TRP A 370 8.89 19.95 -1.99
CA TRP A 370 9.57 19.75 -0.71
C TRP A 370 11.00 20.30 -0.69
N ALA A 371 11.72 20.27 -1.82
CA ALA A 371 12.99 20.98 -1.97
C ALA A 371 12.82 22.50 -1.76
N THR A 372 11.76 23.07 -2.32
CA THR A 372 11.42 24.50 -2.18
C THR A 372 11.11 24.85 -0.72
N VAL A 373 10.33 24.01 -0.03
CA VAL A 373 10.10 24.15 1.42
C VAL A 373 11.43 24.11 2.17
N GLY A 374 12.32 23.18 1.83
CA GLY A 374 13.65 23.06 2.43
C GLY A 374 14.49 24.34 2.29
N VAL A 375 14.54 24.92 1.10
CA VAL A 375 15.22 26.22 0.90
C VAL A 375 14.59 27.32 1.74
N GLY A 376 13.25 27.39 1.82
CA GLY A 376 12.56 28.34 2.70
C GLY A 376 12.97 28.21 4.16
N LEU A 377 13.05 26.99 4.68
CA LEU A 377 13.47 26.72 6.06
C LEU A 377 14.94 27.06 6.31
N GLY A 378 15.83 26.74 5.36
CA GLY A 378 17.26 27.03 5.48
C GLY A 378 17.62 28.52 5.44
N ASN A 379 16.72 29.36 4.90
CA ASN A 379 16.89 30.82 4.86
C ASN A 379 16.15 31.56 5.99
N ALA A 380 15.44 30.86 6.87
CA ALA A 380 14.68 31.49 7.96
C ALA A 380 15.62 32.14 9.00
N PRO A 381 15.29 33.34 9.53
CA PRO A 381 16.12 34.04 10.51
C PRO A 381 16.24 33.27 11.84
N GLU A 382 17.35 33.49 12.57
CA GLU A 382 17.88 32.72 13.71
C GLU A 382 16.91 32.35 14.85
N ARG A 383 15.70 32.93 14.91
CA ARG A 383 14.71 32.67 15.97
C ARG A 383 13.80 31.47 15.68
N LEU A 384 13.65 31.08 14.41
CA LEU A 384 12.94 29.85 14.01
C LEU A 384 13.98 28.79 13.64
N ARG A 385 14.85 28.46 14.61
CA ARG A 385 15.97 27.53 14.45
C ARG A 385 15.52 26.32 13.65
N LEU A 386 16.27 25.99 12.61
CA LEU A 386 16.11 24.81 11.77
C LEU A 386 15.83 23.52 12.56
N SER A 387 16.29 23.46 13.82
CA SER A 387 16.02 22.38 14.79
C SER A 387 14.54 22.15 15.12
N LEU A 388 13.67 23.16 15.03
CA LEU A 388 12.23 23.06 15.32
C LEU A 388 11.39 22.97 14.05
N SER A 389 11.77 23.71 13.00
CA SER A 389 10.97 23.78 11.76
C SER A 389 11.15 22.55 10.86
N LEU A 390 12.35 21.95 10.84
CA LEU A 390 12.62 20.76 10.04
C LEU A 390 11.81 19.53 10.51
N PRO A 391 11.73 19.20 11.82
CA PRO A 391 10.86 18.12 12.30
C PRO A 391 9.39 18.33 11.95
N VAL A 392 8.89 19.57 12.03
CA VAL A 392 7.51 19.90 11.65
C VAL A 392 7.28 19.65 10.16
N ALA A 393 8.21 20.06 9.29
CA ALA A 393 8.13 19.78 7.87
C ALA A 393 8.18 18.27 7.55
N TRP A 394 8.98 17.49 8.28
CA TRP A 394 8.96 16.03 8.19
C TRP A 394 7.62 15.43 8.58
N LEU A 395 7.03 15.87 9.70
CA LEU A 395 5.71 15.43 10.13
C LEU A 395 4.63 15.78 9.10
N LEU A 396 4.71 16.95 8.48
CA LEU A 396 3.81 17.36 7.40
C LEU A 396 3.99 16.48 6.15
N LEU A 397 5.23 16.20 5.74
CA LEU A 397 5.52 15.31 4.61
C LEU A 397 4.95 13.91 4.84
N LEU A 398 5.23 13.33 6.02
CA LEU A 398 4.72 12.02 6.41
C LEU A 398 3.20 12.01 6.53
N GLY A 399 2.61 13.06 7.11
CA GLY A 399 1.17 13.22 7.27
C GLY A 399 0.45 13.35 5.93
N CYS A 400 0.97 14.15 5.00
CA CYS A 400 0.44 14.27 3.64
C CYS A 400 0.55 12.95 2.88
N GLY A 401 1.70 12.28 2.95
CA GLY A 401 1.91 10.98 2.31
C GLY A 401 0.94 9.92 2.84
N TYR A 402 0.77 9.83 4.16
CA TYR A 402 -0.20 8.93 4.78
C TYR A 402 -1.65 9.30 4.47
N GLY A 403 -1.98 10.60 4.43
CA GLY A 403 -3.32 11.08 4.04
C GLY A 403 -3.69 10.70 2.61
N LEU A 404 -2.74 10.78 1.68
CA LEU A 404 -2.90 10.31 0.29
C LEU A 404 -3.02 8.78 0.22
N PHE A 405 -2.22 8.06 1.01
CA PHE A 405 -2.30 6.59 1.10
C PHE A 405 -3.71 6.12 1.48
N LEU A 406 -4.32 6.76 2.48
CA LEU A 406 -5.70 6.46 2.90
C LEU A 406 -6.76 6.75 1.82
N GLN A 407 -6.43 7.56 0.82
CA GLN A 407 -7.27 7.83 -0.34
C GLN A 407 -6.98 6.89 -1.52
N GLY A 408 -6.11 5.90 -1.34
CA GLY A 408 -5.71 4.97 -2.38
C GLY A 408 -4.48 5.40 -3.17
N TRP A 409 -3.70 6.39 -2.72
CA TRP A 409 -2.53 6.90 -3.45
C TRP A 409 -1.21 6.62 -2.74
N TRP A 410 -0.34 5.85 -3.38
CA TRP A 410 1.04 5.70 -2.96
C TRP A 410 1.93 6.74 -3.65
N ILE A 411 2.39 7.73 -2.89
CA ILE A 411 3.36 8.74 -3.32
C ILE A 411 4.71 8.51 -2.64
N ALA A 412 5.81 8.89 -3.31
CA ALA A 412 7.15 8.80 -2.73
C ALA A 412 7.30 9.73 -1.51
N VAL A 413 8.04 9.28 -0.50
CA VAL A 413 8.27 10.03 0.76
C VAL A 413 9.77 10.18 1.05
N VAL A 414 10.58 9.20 0.69
CA VAL A 414 12.03 9.19 0.95
C VAL A 414 12.74 10.20 0.06
N ALA A 415 12.45 10.22 -1.24
CA ALA A 415 13.07 11.19 -2.15
C ALA A 415 12.72 12.65 -1.79
N PRO A 416 11.45 13.02 -1.52
CA PRO A 416 11.11 14.35 -1.01
C PRO A 416 11.77 14.68 0.33
N ALA A 417 11.92 13.71 1.23
CA ALA A 417 12.60 13.91 2.51
C ALA A 417 14.10 14.24 2.34
N LEU A 418 14.78 13.55 1.42
CA LEU A 418 16.16 13.87 1.03
C LEU A 418 16.24 15.25 0.41
N ALA A 419 15.29 15.60 -0.46
CA ALA A 419 15.27 16.89 -1.11
C ALA A 419 15.02 18.04 -0.11
N LEU A 420 14.09 17.85 0.83
CA LEU A 420 13.78 18.76 1.93
C LEU A 420 15.01 18.99 2.80
N THR A 421 15.63 17.91 3.30
CA THR A 421 16.78 17.99 4.22
C THR A 421 18.02 18.53 3.55
N GLY A 422 18.37 18.03 2.37
CA GLY A 422 19.50 18.51 1.58
C GLY A 422 19.37 19.99 1.27
N SER A 423 18.19 20.43 0.81
CA SER A 423 17.96 21.83 0.41
C SER A 423 18.03 22.78 1.61
N ALA A 424 17.50 22.34 2.75
CA ALA A 424 17.58 23.11 4.00
C ALA A 424 19.01 23.27 4.51
N LEU A 425 19.80 22.19 4.51
CA LEU A 425 21.19 22.22 4.96
C LEU A 425 22.08 23.06 4.03
N LEU A 426 21.94 22.88 2.71
CA LEU A 426 22.71 23.65 1.73
C LEU A 426 22.40 25.15 1.84
N SER A 427 21.12 25.50 1.92
CA SER A 427 20.69 26.90 2.04
C SER A 427 21.19 27.53 3.34
N CYS A 428 21.06 26.82 4.46
CA CYS A 428 21.58 27.27 5.76
C CYS A 428 23.09 27.54 5.70
N ARG A 429 23.86 26.62 5.10
CA ARG A 429 25.31 26.81 4.90
C ARG A 429 25.63 28.03 4.05
N LEU A 430 24.89 28.25 2.96
CA LEU A 430 25.08 29.41 2.07
C LEU A 430 24.79 30.74 2.78
N VAL A 431 23.77 30.77 3.65
CA VAL A 431 23.40 31.96 4.45
C VAL A 431 24.47 32.24 5.51
N LEU A 432 24.83 31.22 6.31
CA LEU A 432 25.86 31.33 7.34
C LEU A 432 27.22 31.72 6.75
N GLY A 433 27.61 31.13 5.62
CA GLY A 433 28.86 31.46 4.93
C GLY A 433 28.90 32.89 4.43
N LYS A 434 27.77 33.47 4.02
CA LYS A 434 27.67 34.90 3.67
C LYS A 434 27.78 35.80 4.90
N GLY A 435 27.11 35.44 6.00
CA GLY A 435 27.21 36.16 7.27
C GLY A 435 28.64 36.20 7.81
N LEU A 436 29.32 35.06 7.82
CA LEU A 436 30.72 34.96 8.24
C LEU A 436 31.67 35.76 7.34
N ARG A 437 31.48 35.75 6.01
CA ARG A 437 32.29 36.59 5.09
C ARG A 437 32.03 38.08 5.29
N ALA A 438 30.79 38.48 5.59
CA ALA A 438 30.45 39.88 5.89
C ALA A 438 31.10 40.36 7.19
N ILE A 439 31.26 39.48 8.18
CA ILE A 439 31.97 39.76 9.44
C ILE A 439 33.49 39.75 9.24
N ALA A 440 34.02 38.82 8.44
CA ALA A 440 35.45 38.66 8.19
C ALA A 440 36.07 39.74 7.29
N ASN A 441 35.27 40.45 6.48
CA ASN A 441 35.74 41.55 5.63
C ASN A 441 34.98 42.86 5.95
N PRO A 442 35.29 43.54 7.06
CA PRO A 442 34.64 44.80 7.43
C PRO A 442 35.00 45.97 6.50
N ASN A 443 35.98 45.81 5.59
CA ASN A 443 36.51 46.90 4.77
C ASN A 443 35.67 47.28 3.55
N CYS A 444 34.46 46.74 3.38
CA CYS A 444 33.54 47.15 2.30
C CYS A 444 32.35 48.01 2.76
N SER A 445 32.30 48.49 4.00
CA SER A 445 31.22 49.38 4.50
C SER A 445 31.69 50.76 4.94
N ASN A 446 32.87 51.22 4.50
CA ASN A 446 33.35 52.56 4.82
C ASN A 446 33.21 53.52 3.63
N THR A 447 31.96 53.86 3.29
CA THR A 447 31.67 55.16 2.68
C THR A 447 30.47 55.77 3.40
N ASN A 448 30.71 56.95 3.98
CA ASN A 448 29.79 57.84 4.70
C ASN A 448 29.51 57.54 6.19
N ARG A 449 30.47 57.92 7.05
CA ARG A 449 30.13 58.57 8.33
C ARG A 449 30.18 60.09 8.12
N PRO A 450 29.10 60.85 8.35
CA PRO A 450 29.19 62.29 8.46
C PRO A 450 29.92 62.65 9.76
N SER A 451 30.88 63.57 9.65
CA SER A 451 31.55 64.21 10.76
C SER A 451 30.53 64.96 11.62
N ILE A 452 30.46 64.64 12.91
CA ILE A 452 29.80 65.49 13.89
C ILE A 452 30.87 66.02 14.82
N ASN A 453 31.34 67.22 14.48
CA ASN A 453 32.03 68.13 15.37
C ASN A 453 31.03 69.24 15.74
N LYS A 454 30.70 69.35 17.03
CA LYS A 454 30.41 70.59 17.80
C LYS A 454 29.44 70.29 18.95
N LEU A 455 29.96 70.36 20.18
CA LEU A 455 29.48 71.27 21.23
C LEU A 455 30.35 71.08 22.49
N ALA A 456 31.06 72.13 22.87
CA ALA A 456 31.73 72.34 24.16
C ALA A 456 31.26 73.73 24.67
N PRO A 457 31.56 74.18 25.90
CA PRO A 457 31.83 73.51 27.19
C PRO A 457 30.99 74.13 28.34
N LYS A 458 31.15 73.68 29.60
CA LYS A 458 31.08 74.56 30.80
C LYS A 458 31.71 73.94 32.06
N SER A 459 32.84 74.55 32.46
CA SER A 459 33.35 74.91 33.80
C SER A 459 33.36 73.94 35.01
N VAL A 460 34.55 73.86 35.60
CA VAL A 460 35.03 73.31 36.90
C VAL A 460 34.41 74.07 38.11
N PRO A 461 34.51 73.58 39.38
CA PRO A 461 35.72 73.78 40.19
C PRO A 461 36.19 72.56 41.02
N LYS A 462 37.49 72.60 41.34
CA LYS A 462 38.30 71.68 42.17
C LYS A 462 38.05 71.86 43.68
N SER A 463 38.20 70.79 44.45
CA SER A 463 38.83 70.80 45.78
C SER A 463 39.29 69.39 46.21
N ALA A 464 40.56 69.26 46.64
CA ALA A 464 41.18 68.08 47.27
C ALA A 464 41.45 68.41 48.78
N PRO A 465 42.21 67.64 49.61
CA PRO A 465 42.76 66.26 49.55
C PRO A 465 42.68 65.45 50.89
N LYS A 466 43.40 64.30 50.97
CA LYS A 466 43.87 63.48 52.13
C LYS A 466 42.90 62.36 52.59
N SER A 467 43.30 61.13 52.92
CA SER A 467 44.56 60.52 53.41
C SER A 467 44.54 58.98 53.24
N ALA A 468 45.72 58.38 53.03
CA ALA A 468 46.03 56.95 53.24
C ALA A 468 46.11 56.60 54.77
N PRO A 469 46.40 55.37 55.28
CA PRO A 469 47.10 54.24 54.61
C PRO A 469 46.78 52.77 55.06
N LYS A 470 47.58 51.83 54.51
CA LYS A 470 48.06 50.51 55.04
C LYS A 470 47.11 49.28 54.97
N SER A 471 47.44 48.23 54.20
CA SER A 471 48.36 47.07 54.45
C SER A 471 47.55 45.86 54.92
N ALA A 472 47.79 44.58 54.63
CA ALA A 472 48.76 43.82 53.83
C ALA A 472 48.26 42.33 53.83
N ASN A 473 48.90 41.49 53.02
CA ASN A 473 49.11 40.04 53.21
C ASN A 473 48.05 39.00 52.76
N GLU A 474 48.37 38.37 51.62
CA GLU A 474 48.46 36.91 51.32
C GLU A 474 48.99 36.01 52.48
N PRO A 475 49.10 34.65 52.36
CA PRO A 475 48.81 33.72 51.23
C PRO A 475 48.07 32.40 51.62
N SER A 476 47.85 31.61 50.58
CA SER A 476 47.46 30.18 50.47
C SER A 476 48.36 29.16 51.21
N PRO A 477 47.94 27.89 51.23
CA PRO A 477 48.78 26.72 50.96
C PRO A 477 48.62 26.16 49.54
#